data_AF-E0SR78-F1
#
_entry.id   AF-E0SR78-F1
#
_cell.length_a   1.000
_cell.length_b   1.000
_cell.length_c   1.000
_cell.angle_alpha   90.00
_cell.angle_beta   90.00
_cell.angle_gamma   90.00
#
_symmetry.space_group_name_H-M   'P 1'
#
loop_
_entity.id
_entity.type
_entity.pdbx_description
1 polymer ?
#
loop_
_entity_poly.entity_id
_entity_poly.type
_entity_poly.pdbx_seq_one_letter_code
_entity_poly.pdbx_strand_id
1 'polypeptide(L)'
;MPKLLSKETINLRNPEDITQILSGDPRIQIDQYGYIVISISEGLLRKEHKKFIVTYWFISNNNIVFAYNDNNIPKTFGKLVIEKNGVYWECIDSNLEKLCNIISNTIKNNLSKLKIRETPSKKVSEIKGFRLSNTYQNILDGLAEVTIATTQLKYPLIERRIYSLEYIGYDEGIIEYLYNRFKQGKYMVILQAYSWIFSMIVDLDTKEYTPSFIDIMNNIRLLGGEAIKKLRSIDPQTEVSFSIYMLQV
;
A
#
# COMPACT_ATOMS: atom_id res chain seq x y z
N MET A 1 -19.53 27.27 -26.86
CA MET A 1 -19.57 27.51 -25.40
C MET A 1 -19.67 26.17 -24.71
N PRO A 2 -18.70 25.76 -23.87
CA PRO A 2 -18.84 24.53 -23.10
C PRO A 2 -19.92 24.71 -22.04
N LYS A 3 -20.90 23.80 -22.00
CA LYS A 3 -21.93 23.77 -20.96
C LYS A 3 -21.28 23.54 -19.61
N LEU A 4 -21.48 24.48 -18.68
CA LEU A 4 -21.28 24.26 -17.25
C LEU A 4 -22.23 23.14 -16.83
N LEU A 5 -21.68 21.97 -16.55
CA LEU A 5 -22.40 20.89 -15.89
C LEU A 5 -22.94 21.43 -14.56
N SER A 6 -24.24 21.20 -14.33
CA SER A 6 -24.89 21.38 -13.04
C SER A 6 -24.01 20.75 -11.95
N LYS A 7 -23.91 21.40 -10.78
CA LYS A 7 -23.26 20.86 -9.57
C LYS A 7 -24.04 19.68 -8.98
N GLU A 8 -24.43 18.73 -9.83
CA GLU A 8 -24.99 17.45 -9.45
C GLU A 8 -23.82 16.54 -9.05
N THR A 9 -24.05 15.81 -7.96
CA THR A 9 -23.15 14.86 -7.29
C THR A 9 -22.28 14.07 -8.28
N ILE A 10 -21.02 14.46 -8.44
CA ILE A 10 -20.03 13.66 -9.18
C ILE A 10 -19.88 12.34 -8.43
N ASN A 11 -20.19 11.24 -9.12
CA ASN A 11 -20.10 9.91 -8.58
C ASN A 11 -18.64 9.45 -8.68
N LEU A 12 -17.84 9.68 -7.65
CA LEU A 12 -16.43 9.31 -7.56
C LEU A 12 -16.19 7.78 -7.52
N ARG A 13 -16.96 6.98 -8.25
CA ARG A 13 -16.83 5.53 -8.42
C ARG A 13 -16.44 5.14 -9.85
N ASN A 14 -16.54 6.05 -10.81
CA ASN A 14 -16.09 5.83 -12.19
C ASN A 14 -14.69 6.45 -12.38
N PRO A 15 -13.70 5.71 -12.92
CA PRO A 15 -12.43 6.29 -13.37
C PRO A 15 -12.58 7.53 -14.25
N GLU A 16 -13.54 7.54 -15.18
CA GLU A 16 -13.73 8.65 -16.12
C GLU A 16 -14.05 9.97 -15.40
N ASP A 17 -14.82 9.91 -14.31
CA ASP A 17 -15.17 11.09 -13.50
C ASP A 17 -13.93 11.68 -12.80
N ILE A 18 -12.99 10.84 -12.37
CA ILE A 18 -11.72 11.27 -11.78
C ILE A 18 -10.84 11.93 -12.84
N THR A 19 -10.70 11.30 -14.00
CA THR A 19 -9.95 11.87 -15.12
C THR A 19 -10.53 13.22 -15.55
N GLN A 20 -11.86 13.35 -15.60
CA GLN A 20 -12.55 14.61 -15.92
C GLN A 20 -12.29 15.69 -14.87
N ILE A 21 -12.40 15.36 -13.58
CA ILE A 21 -12.06 16.29 -12.48
C ILE A 21 -10.62 16.80 -12.63
N LEU A 22 -9.67 15.90 -12.87
CA LEU A 22 -8.25 16.22 -12.94
C LEU A 22 -7.90 17.04 -14.18
N SER A 23 -8.58 16.80 -15.30
CA SER A 23 -8.40 17.56 -16.56
C SER A 23 -8.76 19.05 -16.45
N GLY A 24 -9.44 19.46 -15.37
CA GLY A 24 -9.79 20.85 -15.12
C GLY A 24 -8.63 21.74 -14.64
N ASP A 25 -7.46 21.19 -14.32
CA ASP A 25 -6.27 21.96 -13.92
C ASP A 25 -5.23 22.03 -15.05
N PRO A 26 -4.79 23.22 -15.48
CA PRO A 26 -3.87 23.37 -16.60
C PRO A 26 -2.48 22.77 -16.36
N ARG A 27 -2.12 22.45 -15.10
CA ARG A 27 -0.86 21.75 -14.77
C ARG A 27 -0.94 20.24 -14.95
N ILE A 28 -2.15 19.72 -15.15
CA ILE A 28 -2.45 18.31 -15.35
C ILE A 28 -2.76 18.11 -16.83
N GLN A 29 -1.93 17.30 -17.48
CA GLN A 29 -2.16 16.86 -18.85
C GLN A 29 -2.52 15.39 -18.83
N ILE A 30 -3.41 14.95 -19.71
CA ILE A 30 -3.64 13.54 -19.94
C ILE A 30 -3.01 13.23 -21.29
N ASP A 31 -2.04 12.32 -21.30
CA ASP A 31 -1.39 11.94 -22.55
C ASP A 31 -2.29 11.05 -23.42
N GLN A 32 -1.84 10.76 -24.63
CA GLN A 32 -2.57 9.94 -25.60
C GLN A 32 -2.83 8.49 -25.14
N TYR A 33 -2.15 8.03 -24.08
CA TYR A 33 -2.31 6.71 -23.49
C TYR A 33 -3.19 6.73 -22.23
N GLY A 34 -3.71 7.90 -21.85
CA GLY A 34 -4.54 8.08 -20.66
C GLY A 34 -3.75 8.29 -19.37
N TYR A 35 -2.43 8.47 -19.42
CA TYR A 35 -1.64 8.77 -18.24
C TYR A 35 -1.78 10.23 -17.82
N ILE A 36 -1.87 10.47 -16.52
CA ILE A 36 -1.92 11.80 -15.95
C ILE A 36 -0.49 12.31 -15.79
N VAL A 37 -0.12 13.33 -16.55
CA VAL A 37 1.20 13.96 -16.48
C VAL A 37 1.08 15.29 -15.74
N ILE A 38 1.76 15.40 -14.60
CA ILE A 38 1.79 16.63 -13.79
C ILE A 38 3.17 17.26 -13.87
N SER A 39 3.23 18.52 -14.28
CA SER A 39 4.49 19.27 -14.35
C SER A 39 4.60 20.25 -13.19
N ILE A 40 5.62 20.07 -12.36
CA ILE A 40 5.93 20.94 -11.22
C ILE A 40 7.17 21.77 -11.55
N SER A 41 7.04 23.10 -11.43
CA SER A 41 8.20 23.99 -11.51
C SER A 41 8.97 23.99 -10.19
N GLU A 42 10.27 23.74 -10.25
CA GLU A 42 11.19 23.80 -9.12
C GLU A 42 12.32 24.79 -9.41
N GLY A 43 12.90 25.39 -8.36
CA GLY A 43 13.97 26.39 -8.46
C GLY A 43 13.51 27.84 -8.32
N LEU A 44 14.27 28.64 -7.57
CA LEU A 44 13.98 30.06 -7.30
C LEU A 44 14.47 31.00 -8.43
N LEU A 45 15.62 30.68 -9.05
CA LEU A 45 16.28 31.53 -10.05
C LEU A 45 16.21 30.96 -11.48
N ARG A 46 16.31 29.64 -11.63
CA ARG A 46 16.10 28.92 -12.89
C ARG A 46 14.99 27.91 -12.66
N LYS A 47 13.87 28.07 -13.36
CA LYS A 47 12.73 27.16 -13.25
C LYS A 47 13.00 25.89 -14.04
N GLU A 48 13.21 24.79 -13.35
CA GLU A 48 13.24 23.46 -13.94
C GLU A 48 11.84 22.84 -13.81
N HIS A 49 11.38 22.16 -14.86
CA HIS A 49 10.08 21.50 -14.86
C HIS A 49 10.26 20.01 -14.63
N LYS A 50 9.96 19.56 -13.42
CA LYS A 50 9.93 18.13 -13.09
C LYS A 50 8.57 17.55 -13.48
N LYS A 51 8.58 16.52 -14.31
CA LYS A 51 7.37 15.82 -14.77
C LYS A 51 7.13 14.57 -13.93
N PHE A 52 5.89 14.38 -13.52
CA PHE A 52 5.42 13.19 -12.81
C PHE A 52 4.37 12.50 -13.65
N ILE A 53 4.55 11.20 -13.89
CA ILE A 53 3.51 10.35 -14.49
C ILE A 53 2.72 9.75 -13.33
N VAL A 54 1.48 10.19 -13.16
CA VAL A 54 0.58 9.82 -12.09
C VAL A 54 -0.43 8.81 -12.60
N THR A 55 -0.67 7.80 -11.78
CA THR A 55 -1.71 6.80 -11.94
C THR A 55 -2.60 6.83 -10.70
N TYR A 56 -3.84 6.40 -10.86
CA TYR A 56 -4.73 6.20 -9.72
C TYR A 56 -5.55 4.93 -9.91
N TRP A 57 -6.00 4.36 -8.80
CA TRP A 57 -6.87 3.18 -8.82
C TRP A 57 -7.80 3.16 -7.61
N PHE A 58 -8.91 2.44 -7.78
CA PHE A 58 -9.89 2.20 -6.73
C PHE A 58 -9.43 1.01 -5.89
N ILE A 59 -9.16 1.25 -4.61
CA ILE A 59 -8.92 0.15 -3.65
C ILE A 59 -10.27 -0.41 -3.17
N SER A 60 -11.30 0.44 -3.12
CA SER A 60 -12.68 0.06 -2.80
C SER A 60 -13.63 1.11 -3.36
N ASN A 61 -14.94 0.86 -3.27
CA ASN A 61 -15.99 1.83 -3.65
C ASN A 61 -15.89 3.19 -2.91
N ASN A 62 -15.05 3.26 -1.88
CA ASN A 62 -14.88 4.43 -1.02
C ASN A 62 -13.44 4.93 -0.95
N ASN A 63 -12.48 4.32 -1.66
CA ASN A 63 -11.06 4.70 -1.57
C ASN A 63 -10.40 4.72 -2.94
N ILE A 64 -9.76 5.84 -3.26
CA ILE A 64 -8.99 6.04 -4.50
C ILE A 64 -7.57 6.40 -4.10
N VAL A 65 -6.58 5.69 -4.63
CA VAL A 65 -5.18 5.93 -4.33
C VAL A 65 -4.49 6.49 -5.56
N PHE A 66 -3.59 7.45 -5.32
CA PHE A 66 -2.77 8.13 -6.31
C PHE A 66 -1.32 7.76 -6.10
N ALA A 67 -0.67 7.33 -7.19
CA ALA A 67 0.75 7.01 -7.22
C ALA A 67 1.42 7.70 -8.39
N TYR A 68 2.70 8.03 -8.24
CA TYR A 68 3.52 8.46 -9.35
C TYR A 68 4.47 7.34 -9.75
N ASN A 69 4.83 7.30 -11.03
CA ASN A 69 5.72 6.29 -11.57
C ASN A 69 7.18 6.74 -11.41
N ASP A 70 7.94 6.02 -10.58
CA ASP A 70 9.36 6.22 -10.36
C ASP A 70 10.10 4.99 -10.90
N ASN A 71 10.80 5.12 -12.03
CA ASN A 71 11.51 4.01 -12.68
C ASN A 71 10.65 2.74 -12.89
N ASN A 72 9.41 2.90 -13.36
CA ASN A 72 8.42 1.83 -13.55
C ASN A 72 7.83 1.22 -12.26
N ILE A 73 8.08 1.82 -11.10
CA ILE A 73 7.50 1.43 -9.80
C ILE A 73 6.50 2.50 -9.35
N PRO A 74 5.20 2.17 -9.16
CA PRO A 74 4.22 3.11 -8.68
C PRO A 74 4.41 3.38 -7.18
N LYS A 75 4.80 4.60 -6.82
CA LYS A 75 4.92 5.07 -5.44
C LYS A 75 3.70 5.88 -5.04
N THR A 76 2.96 5.38 -4.05
CA THR A 76 1.74 6.03 -3.55
C THR A 76 2.09 7.32 -2.83
N PHE A 77 1.45 8.42 -3.19
CA PHE A 77 1.68 9.73 -2.55
C PHE A 77 0.41 10.36 -1.99
N GLY A 78 -0.78 9.90 -2.41
CA GLY A 78 -2.03 10.49 -1.94
C GLY A 78 -3.22 9.56 -2.04
N LYS A 79 -4.28 9.89 -1.30
CA LYS A 79 -5.49 9.08 -1.21
C LYS A 79 -6.73 9.96 -1.06
N LEU A 80 -7.79 9.60 -1.77
CA LEU A 80 -9.16 10.08 -1.53
C LEU A 80 -9.95 9.02 -0.77
N VAL A 81 -10.65 9.45 0.27
CA VAL A 81 -11.55 8.63 1.07
C VAL A 81 -12.96 9.23 0.97
N ILE A 82 -13.93 8.42 0.53
CA ILE A 82 -15.33 8.79 0.37
C ILE A 82 -16.10 8.16 1.53
N GLU A 83 -16.52 8.98 2.48
CA GLU A 83 -17.30 8.55 3.64
C GLU A 83 -18.73 9.13 3.55
N LYS A 84 -19.65 8.64 4.39
CA LYS A 84 -21.04 9.15 4.45
C LYS A 84 -21.09 10.68 4.68
N ASN A 85 -20.09 11.24 5.37
CA ASN A 85 -20.06 12.63 5.82
C ASN A 85 -19.16 13.55 4.95
N GLY A 86 -18.64 13.05 3.83
CA GLY A 86 -17.87 13.85 2.87
C GLY A 86 -16.77 13.07 2.16
N VAL A 87 -16.03 13.80 1.32
CA VAL A 87 -14.85 13.32 0.61
C VAL A 87 -13.63 13.94 1.27
N TYR A 88 -12.63 13.12 1.57
CA TYR A 88 -11.43 13.49 2.30
C TYR A 88 -10.20 13.22 1.45
N TRP A 89 -9.30 14.21 1.34
CA TRP A 89 -7.97 14.02 0.77
C TRP A 89 -6.94 13.80 1.87
N GLU A 90 -6.03 12.85 1.64
CA GLU A 90 -4.91 12.50 2.52
C GLU A 90 -3.61 12.48 1.69
N CYS A 91 -2.59 13.22 2.12
CA CYS A 91 -1.27 13.21 1.48
C CYS A 91 -0.36 12.21 2.21
N ILE A 92 -0.04 11.08 1.58
CA ILE A 92 0.69 9.97 2.23
C ILE A 92 2.19 10.24 2.29
N ASP A 93 2.75 10.88 1.26
CA ASP A 93 4.18 11.21 1.19
C ASP A 93 4.40 12.72 1.28
N SER A 94 4.93 13.17 2.43
CA SER A 94 5.24 14.58 2.67
C SER A 94 6.33 15.14 1.75
N ASN A 95 7.22 14.29 1.22
CA ASN A 95 8.24 14.75 0.26
C ASN A 95 7.63 15.16 -1.09
N LEU A 96 6.37 14.81 -1.32
CA LEU A 96 5.60 15.10 -2.52
C LEU A 96 4.44 16.07 -2.24
N GLU A 97 4.58 16.91 -1.21
CA GLU A 97 3.54 17.86 -0.79
C GLU A 97 3.06 18.74 -1.96
N LYS A 98 3.96 19.21 -2.84
CA LYS A 98 3.58 19.98 -4.03
C LYS A 98 2.64 19.20 -4.95
N LEU A 99 2.90 17.91 -5.15
CA LEU A 99 2.09 17.02 -5.98
C LEU A 99 0.73 16.76 -5.31
N CYS A 100 0.72 16.49 -4.01
CA CYS A 100 -0.50 16.40 -3.21
C CYS A 100 -1.35 17.67 -3.27
N ASN A 101 -0.70 18.84 -3.18
CA ASN A 101 -1.36 20.14 -3.23
C ASN A 101 -1.96 20.42 -4.60
N ILE A 102 -1.32 19.99 -5.70
CA ILE A 102 -1.91 20.11 -7.04
C ILE A 102 -3.18 19.27 -7.11
N ILE A 103 -3.09 17.96 -6.85
CA ILE A 103 -4.24 17.04 -6.94
C ILE A 103 -5.40 17.49 -6.04
N SER A 104 -5.12 17.77 -4.77
CA SER A 104 -6.16 18.18 -3.81
C SER A 104 -6.85 19.48 -4.20
N ASN A 105 -6.12 20.48 -4.67
CA ASN A 105 -6.70 21.74 -5.14
C ASN A 105 -7.54 21.53 -6.41
N THR A 106 -7.07 20.72 -7.35
CA THR A 106 -7.84 20.38 -8.55
C THR A 106 -9.16 19.70 -8.20
N ILE A 107 -9.13 18.73 -7.28
CA ILE A 107 -10.33 18.05 -6.81
C ILE A 107 -11.23 19.03 -6.08
N LYS A 108 -10.71 19.87 -5.18
CA LYS A 108 -11.49 20.87 -4.43
C LYS A 108 -12.19 21.88 -5.32
N ASN A 109 -11.56 22.28 -6.42
CA ASN A 109 -12.15 23.21 -7.39
C ASN A 109 -13.37 22.62 -8.11
N ASN A 110 -13.35 21.32 -8.38
CA ASN A 110 -14.45 20.60 -9.01
C ASN A 110 -15.44 20.01 -8.00
N LEU A 111 -15.01 19.83 -6.75
CA LEU A 111 -15.78 19.33 -5.61
C LEU A 111 -15.65 20.28 -4.43
N SER A 112 -16.47 21.34 -4.46
CA SER A 112 -16.50 22.41 -3.46
C SER A 112 -16.63 21.98 -1.98
N LYS A 113 -16.96 20.71 -1.69
CA LYS A 113 -17.06 20.11 -0.34
C LYS A 113 -15.91 19.16 0.02
N LEU A 114 -14.78 19.18 -0.69
CA LEU A 114 -13.60 18.39 -0.32
C LEU A 114 -13.04 18.86 1.03
N LYS A 115 -12.97 17.94 2.00
CA LYS A 115 -12.34 18.18 3.29
C LYS A 115 -10.88 17.70 3.21
N ILE A 116 -9.95 18.51 3.70
CA ILE A 116 -8.55 18.08 3.81
C ILE A 116 -8.43 17.34 5.15
N ARG A 117 -7.97 16.09 5.12
CA ARG A 117 -7.63 15.35 6.33
C ARG A 117 -6.13 15.56 6.53
N GLU A 118 -5.73 16.03 7.71
CA GLU A 118 -4.32 15.95 8.07
C GLU A 118 -3.89 14.50 7.92
N THR A 119 -2.78 14.28 7.22
CA THR A 119 -2.13 12.98 7.14
C THR A 119 -2.00 12.49 8.58
N PRO A 120 -2.62 11.36 8.95
CA PRO A 120 -2.41 10.77 10.27
C PRO A 120 -0.90 10.70 10.45
N SER A 121 -0.38 11.32 11.50
CA SER A 121 1.05 11.52 11.75
C SER A 121 1.76 10.18 11.95
N LYS A 122 1.91 9.37 10.89
CA LYS A 122 2.20 7.92 10.95
C LYS A 122 1.81 7.36 12.32
N LYS A 123 0.54 7.55 12.73
CA LYS A 123 0.01 6.73 13.79
C LYS A 123 -0.09 5.40 13.09
N VAL A 124 0.97 4.60 13.26
CA VAL A 124 0.86 3.15 13.33
C VAL A 124 -0.53 2.92 13.87
N SER A 125 -1.43 2.51 12.98
CA SER A 125 -2.73 2.02 13.37
C SER A 125 -2.36 0.98 14.42
N GLU A 126 -2.55 1.30 15.70
CA GLU A 126 -2.55 0.27 16.74
C GLU A 126 -3.46 -0.80 16.17
N ILE A 127 -2.91 -1.93 15.78
CA ILE A 127 -3.70 -3.02 15.22
C ILE A 127 -4.48 -3.59 16.40
N LYS A 128 -5.56 -2.89 16.74
CA LYS A 128 -6.40 -3.16 17.89
C LYS A 128 -7.10 -4.48 17.59
N GLY A 129 -6.59 -5.52 18.22
CA GLY A 129 -7.24 -6.82 18.32
C GLY A 129 -6.46 -7.99 17.75
N PHE A 130 -5.30 -7.79 17.11
CA PHE A 130 -4.45 -8.93 16.72
C PHE A 130 -3.48 -9.29 17.84
N ARG A 131 -3.48 -10.56 18.25
CA ARG A 131 -2.56 -11.08 19.27
C ARG A 131 -1.49 -11.98 18.67
N LEU A 132 -0.26 -11.79 19.12
CA LEU A 132 0.81 -12.76 18.88
C LEU A 132 0.40 -14.10 19.52
N SER A 133 0.49 -15.19 18.76
CA SER A 133 0.19 -16.53 19.25
C SER A 133 1.20 -17.55 18.76
N ASN A 134 1.25 -18.70 19.44
CA ASN A 134 2.06 -19.85 19.04
C ASN A 134 1.23 -20.92 18.31
N THR A 135 -0.04 -20.62 17.98
CA THR A 135 -1.02 -21.56 17.40
C THR A 135 -0.48 -22.27 16.17
N TYR A 136 0.28 -21.56 15.33
CA TYR A 136 0.83 -22.08 14.08
C TYR A 136 2.32 -22.37 14.13
N GLN A 137 2.92 -22.40 15.34
CA GLN A 137 4.35 -22.56 15.50
C GLN A 137 4.84 -23.85 14.84
N ASN A 138 4.16 -24.98 15.03
CA ASN A 138 4.55 -26.25 14.40
C ASN A 138 4.54 -26.21 12.85
N ILE A 139 3.65 -25.41 12.24
CA ILE A 139 3.61 -25.26 10.78
C ILE A 139 4.83 -24.45 10.31
N LEU A 140 5.11 -23.34 10.99
CA LEU A 140 6.23 -22.46 10.67
C LEU A 140 7.58 -23.05 11.06
N ASP A 141 7.58 -23.93 12.07
CA ASP A 141 8.73 -24.71 12.47
C ASP A 141 9.00 -25.85 11.45
N GLY A 142 7.97 -26.32 10.75
CA GLY A 142 8.15 -27.22 9.60
C GLY A 142 8.73 -26.54 8.35
N LEU A 143 8.54 -25.22 8.18
CA LEU A 143 8.97 -24.49 6.98
C LEU A 143 10.49 -24.37 6.81
N ALA A 144 11.27 -24.50 7.89
CA ALA A 144 12.74 -24.50 7.80
C ALA A 144 13.30 -25.81 7.22
N GLU A 145 12.62 -26.93 7.45
CA GLU A 145 13.13 -28.26 7.10
C GLU A 145 12.59 -28.77 5.76
N VAL A 146 11.38 -28.35 5.38
CA VAL A 146 10.75 -28.75 4.11
C VAL A 146 10.22 -27.51 3.38
N THR A 147 11.15 -26.87 2.67
CA THR A 147 11.03 -25.85 1.61
C THR A 147 9.70 -25.10 1.39
N ILE A 148 9.84 -23.79 1.12
CA ILE A 148 8.90 -22.91 0.40
C ILE A 148 8.22 -23.62 -0.81
N ALA A 149 8.89 -24.58 -1.45
CA ALA A 149 8.35 -25.43 -2.50
C ALA A 149 7.13 -26.28 -2.07
N THR A 150 7.11 -26.90 -0.88
CA THR A 150 5.91 -27.64 -0.42
C THR A 150 4.75 -26.71 -0.09
N THR A 151 5.03 -25.51 0.40
CA THR A 151 4.02 -24.46 0.58
C THR A 151 3.40 -24.05 -0.75
N GLN A 152 4.22 -23.83 -1.78
CA GLN A 152 3.75 -23.50 -3.13
C GLN A 152 2.88 -24.60 -3.75
N LEU A 153 3.12 -25.86 -3.38
CA LEU A 153 2.36 -27.01 -3.88
C LEU A 153 1.07 -27.27 -3.09
N LYS A 154 1.03 -26.90 -1.80
CA LYS A 154 -0.08 -27.22 -0.89
C LYS A 154 -1.13 -26.12 -0.79
N TYR A 155 -0.74 -24.87 -0.96
CA TYR A 155 -1.62 -23.71 -0.74
C TYR A 155 -1.64 -22.80 -1.97
N PRO A 156 -2.82 -22.32 -2.40
CA PRO A 156 -2.91 -21.42 -3.55
C PRO A 156 -2.17 -20.12 -3.26
N LEU A 157 -1.25 -19.77 -4.17
CA LEU A 157 -0.57 -18.48 -4.19
C LEU A 157 -1.57 -17.40 -4.63
N ILE A 158 -1.79 -16.41 -3.77
CA ILE A 158 -2.67 -15.27 -4.05
C ILE A 158 -1.88 -14.13 -4.67
N GLU A 159 -0.65 -13.91 -4.19
CA GLU A 159 0.19 -12.81 -4.63
C GLU A 159 1.67 -13.17 -4.51
N ARG A 160 2.46 -12.75 -5.49
CA ARG A 160 3.91 -12.70 -5.41
C ARG A 160 4.44 -11.47 -6.10
N ARG A 161 5.27 -10.69 -5.41
CA ARG A 161 5.92 -9.48 -5.93
C ARG A 161 7.29 -9.28 -5.26
N ILE A 162 8.12 -8.42 -5.84
CA ILE A 162 9.38 -7.98 -5.24
C ILE A 162 9.18 -6.54 -4.78
N TYR A 163 9.53 -6.27 -3.53
CA TYR A 163 9.40 -4.95 -2.90
C TYR A 163 10.61 -4.69 -2.00
N SER A 164 10.94 -3.42 -1.77
CA SER A 164 11.75 -3.06 -0.60
C SER A 164 10.93 -3.21 0.69
N LEU A 165 11.57 -3.65 1.77
CA LEU A 165 10.92 -3.93 3.06
C LEU A 165 10.15 -2.71 3.61
N GLU A 166 10.63 -1.49 3.35
CA GLU A 166 9.98 -0.23 3.75
C GLU A 166 8.53 -0.08 3.26
N TYR A 167 8.18 -0.67 2.11
CA TYR A 167 6.84 -0.56 1.52
C TYR A 167 5.85 -1.57 2.07
N ILE A 168 6.35 -2.73 2.52
CA ILE A 168 5.53 -3.77 3.16
C ILE A 168 5.31 -3.39 4.64
N GLY A 169 6.32 -2.79 5.25
CA GLY A 169 6.42 -2.67 6.70
C GLY A 169 6.80 -4.00 7.35
N TYR A 170 6.62 -4.05 8.67
CA TYR A 170 6.94 -5.24 9.47
C TYR A 170 5.66 -6.05 9.72
N ASP A 171 5.55 -6.68 10.89
CA ASP A 171 4.36 -7.40 11.33
C ASP A 171 3.07 -6.56 11.20
N GLU A 172 3.11 -5.31 11.63
CA GLU A 172 1.93 -4.43 11.58
C GLU A 172 1.49 -4.13 10.14
N GLY A 173 2.44 -3.75 9.27
CA GLY A 173 2.15 -3.46 7.86
C GLY A 173 1.59 -4.67 7.12
N ILE A 174 2.13 -5.87 7.41
CA ILE A 174 1.63 -7.12 6.82
C ILE A 174 0.20 -7.42 7.28
N ILE A 175 -0.10 -7.31 8.58
CA ILE A 175 -1.44 -7.59 9.11
C ILE A 175 -2.45 -6.57 8.57
N GLU A 176 -2.10 -5.29 8.55
CA GLU A 176 -2.95 -4.23 8.01
C GLU A 176 -3.27 -4.47 6.53
N TYR A 177 -2.27 -4.84 5.74
CA TYR A 177 -2.43 -5.19 4.33
C TYR A 177 -3.44 -6.33 4.15
N LEU A 178 -3.28 -7.43 4.89
CA LEU A 178 -4.17 -8.60 4.78
C LEU A 178 -5.59 -8.27 5.22
N TYR A 179 -5.73 -7.60 6.36
CA TYR A 179 -7.01 -7.23 6.95
C TYR A 179 -7.83 -6.35 6.01
N ASN A 180 -7.20 -5.34 5.39
CA ASN A 180 -7.84 -4.44 4.46
C ASN A 180 -8.26 -5.12 3.14
N ARG A 181 -7.52 -6.14 2.71
CA ARG A 181 -7.74 -6.80 1.42
C ARG A 181 -8.75 -7.94 1.48
N PHE A 182 -8.67 -8.81 2.49
CA PHE A 182 -9.41 -10.08 2.48
C PHE A 182 -10.55 -10.18 3.51
N LYS A 183 -10.56 -9.33 4.54
CA LYS A 183 -11.55 -9.28 5.65
C LYS A 183 -11.65 -10.52 6.55
N GLN A 184 -11.52 -11.73 6.02
CA GLN A 184 -11.63 -13.01 6.74
C GLN A 184 -10.67 -14.05 6.14
N GLY A 185 -10.41 -15.15 6.84
CA GLY A 185 -9.60 -16.26 6.36
C GLY A 185 -8.18 -16.31 6.95
N LYS A 186 -7.46 -17.38 6.60
CA LYS A 186 -6.12 -17.69 7.11
C LYS A 186 -5.09 -17.60 6.00
N TYR A 187 -4.06 -16.80 6.24
CA TYR A 187 -3.05 -16.48 5.24
C TYR A 187 -1.66 -16.76 5.78
N MET A 188 -0.78 -17.21 4.89
CA MET A 188 0.64 -17.25 5.16
C MET A 188 1.36 -16.24 4.28
N VAL A 189 2.14 -15.39 4.92
CA VAL A 189 2.99 -14.40 4.27
C VAL A 189 4.42 -14.86 4.38
N ILE A 190 5.16 -14.76 3.28
CA ILE A 190 6.60 -15.05 3.24
C ILE A 190 7.30 -13.82 2.68
N LEU A 191 8.29 -13.33 3.42
CA LEU A 191 9.30 -12.40 2.97
C LEU A 191 10.60 -13.17 2.79
N GLN A 192 11.17 -13.15 1.60
CA GLN A 192 12.40 -13.86 1.30
C GLN A 192 13.43 -12.90 0.70
N ALA A 193 14.59 -12.82 1.34
CA ALA A 193 15.78 -12.20 0.79
C ALA A 193 16.83 -13.27 0.47
N TYR A 194 18.02 -12.83 0.05
CA TYR A 194 19.12 -13.73 -0.31
C TYR A 194 19.51 -14.69 0.82
N SER A 195 19.64 -14.19 2.06
CA SER A 195 20.19 -14.95 3.19
C SER A 195 19.18 -15.33 4.26
N TRP A 196 17.92 -14.86 4.17
CA TRP A 196 16.95 -15.04 5.23
C TRP A 196 15.52 -15.13 4.71
N ILE A 197 14.67 -15.77 5.51
CA ILE A 197 13.24 -15.95 5.26
C ILE A 197 12.50 -15.54 6.53
N PHE A 198 11.59 -14.59 6.41
CA PHE A 198 10.56 -14.33 7.41
C PHE A 198 9.25 -14.93 6.91
N SER A 199 8.54 -15.63 7.79
CA SER A 199 7.22 -16.16 7.50
C SER A 199 6.26 -15.83 8.62
N MET A 200 5.02 -15.56 8.28
CA MET A 200 3.98 -15.24 9.25
C MET A 200 2.65 -15.83 8.81
N ILE A 201 2.02 -16.61 9.69
CA ILE A 201 0.63 -17.01 9.50
C ILE A 201 -0.24 -16.01 10.23
N VAL A 202 -1.24 -15.48 9.54
CA VAL A 202 -2.22 -14.53 10.06
C VAL A 202 -3.60 -15.13 9.89
N ASP A 203 -4.32 -15.24 11.01
CA ASP A 203 -5.71 -15.66 11.08
C ASP A 203 -6.57 -14.41 11.28
N LEU A 204 -7.25 -13.97 10.22
CA LEU A 204 -8.09 -12.78 10.26
C LEU A 204 -9.36 -13.00 11.11
N ASP A 205 -9.80 -14.23 11.26
CA ASP A 205 -11.04 -14.59 11.97
C ASP A 205 -10.80 -14.58 13.49
N THR A 206 -9.74 -15.23 13.95
CA THR A 206 -9.36 -15.26 15.37
C THR A 206 -8.54 -14.04 15.79
N LYS A 207 -8.11 -13.23 14.81
CA LYS A 207 -7.19 -12.10 14.99
C LYS A 207 -5.91 -12.55 15.70
N GLU A 208 -5.29 -13.59 15.17
CA GLU A 208 -4.01 -14.09 15.68
C GLU A 208 -2.95 -14.06 14.60
N TYR A 209 -1.70 -13.98 15.01
CA TYR A 209 -0.59 -14.20 14.10
C TYR A 209 0.56 -14.93 14.78
N THR A 210 1.21 -15.80 14.03
CA THR A 210 2.43 -16.49 14.45
C THR A 210 3.54 -16.14 13.45
N PRO A 211 4.62 -15.48 13.88
CA PRO A 211 5.78 -15.17 13.04
C PRO A 211 6.95 -16.15 13.28
N SER A 212 7.79 -16.28 12.26
CA SER A 212 9.01 -17.09 12.24
C SER A 212 10.07 -16.41 11.37
N PHE A 213 11.33 -16.48 11.77
CA PHE A 213 12.46 -15.93 11.04
C PHE A 213 13.59 -16.95 10.99
N ILE A 214 14.16 -17.14 9.80
CA ILE A 214 15.28 -18.04 9.54
C ILE A 214 16.37 -17.24 8.83
N ASP A 215 17.57 -17.22 9.40
CA ASP A 215 18.79 -16.78 8.74
C ASP A 215 19.58 -18.01 8.30
N ILE A 216 19.63 -18.26 7.00
CA ILE A 216 20.25 -19.45 6.40
C ILE A 216 21.77 -19.36 6.56
N MET A 217 22.34 -18.18 6.39
CA MET A 217 23.79 -17.98 6.42
C MET A 217 24.35 -18.12 7.83
N ASN A 218 23.60 -17.66 8.83
CA ASN A 218 24.02 -17.69 10.23
C ASN A 218 23.44 -18.88 11.01
N ASN A 219 22.66 -19.76 10.36
CA ASN A 219 21.95 -20.88 10.98
C ASN A 219 21.13 -20.43 12.21
N ILE A 220 20.44 -19.28 12.09
CA ILE A 220 19.60 -18.73 13.16
C ILE A 220 18.15 -19.05 12.87
N ARG A 221 17.45 -19.48 13.91
CA ARG A 221 16.01 -19.74 13.87
C ARG A 221 15.32 -19.06 15.04
N LEU A 222 14.35 -18.21 14.74
CA LEU A 222 13.60 -17.44 15.73
C LEU A 222 12.10 -17.59 15.49
N LEU A 223 11.33 -17.61 16.57
CA LEU A 223 9.87 -17.75 16.56
C LEU A 223 9.25 -16.65 17.43
N GLY A 224 8.00 -16.31 17.16
CA GLY A 224 7.24 -15.37 17.98
C GLY A 224 7.88 -13.98 18.03
N GLY A 225 7.90 -13.35 19.20
CA GLY A 225 8.39 -11.97 19.36
C GLY A 225 9.83 -11.76 18.92
N GLU A 226 10.69 -12.76 19.06
CA GLU A 226 12.10 -12.67 18.62
C GLU A 226 12.23 -12.63 17.09
N ALA A 227 11.36 -13.34 16.36
CA ALA A 227 11.30 -13.26 14.90
C ALA A 227 10.93 -11.84 14.43
N ILE A 228 9.97 -11.20 15.12
CA ILE A 228 9.55 -9.81 14.83
C ILE A 228 10.70 -8.84 15.11
N LYS A 229 11.35 -8.95 16.28
CA LYS A 229 12.49 -8.10 16.64
C LYS A 229 13.60 -8.20 15.60
N LYS A 230 13.88 -9.42 15.12
CA LYS A 230 14.88 -9.63 14.07
C LYS A 230 14.47 -9.00 12.75
N LEU A 231 13.22 -9.18 12.31
CA LEU A 231 12.70 -8.53 11.10
C LEU A 231 12.81 -6.99 11.18
N ARG A 232 12.45 -6.40 12.33
CA ARG A 232 12.54 -4.95 12.57
C ARG A 232 13.98 -4.41 12.63
N SER A 233 14.98 -5.29 12.71
CA SER A 233 16.41 -4.93 12.66
C SER A 233 17.00 -4.99 11.24
N ILE A 234 16.27 -5.52 10.27
CA ILE A 234 16.71 -5.58 8.87
C ILE A 234 16.63 -4.18 8.26
N ASP A 235 17.59 -3.83 7.40
CA ASP A 235 17.59 -2.58 6.65
C ASP A 235 16.27 -2.45 5.85
N PRO A 236 15.45 -1.40 6.09
CA PRO A 236 14.21 -1.17 5.36
C PRO A 236 14.38 -1.09 3.83
N GLN A 237 15.58 -0.75 3.33
CA GLN A 237 15.86 -0.70 1.89
C GLN A 237 16.07 -2.09 1.26
N THR A 238 16.16 -3.15 2.07
CA THR A 238 16.38 -4.52 1.58
C THR A 238 15.24 -4.96 0.66
N GLU A 239 15.59 -5.39 -0.56
CA GLU A 239 14.64 -6.02 -1.48
C GLU A 239 14.29 -7.43 -1.00
N VAL A 240 12.99 -7.71 -0.97
CA VAL A 240 12.42 -8.99 -0.55
C VAL A 240 11.38 -9.46 -1.55
N SER A 241 11.36 -10.77 -1.80
CA SER A 241 10.22 -11.42 -2.41
C SER A 241 9.11 -11.52 -1.37
N PHE A 242 7.99 -10.85 -1.64
CA PHE A 242 6.77 -10.90 -0.86
C PHE A 242 5.81 -11.90 -1.50
N SER A 243 5.38 -12.92 -0.75
CA SER A 243 4.41 -13.92 -1.21
C SER A 243 3.28 -14.11 -0.19
N ILE A 244 2.05 -14.26 -0.67
CA ILE A 244 0.87 -14.57 0.15
C ILE A 244 0.24 -15.88 -0.36
N TYR A 245 -0.01 -16.80 0.57
CA TYR A 245 -0.71 -18.05 0.33
C TYR A 245 -1.99 -18.12 1.16
N MET A 246 -3.06 -18.69 0.61
CA MET A 246 -4.30 -18.94 1.35
C MET A 246 -4.25 -20.33 1.99
N LEU A 247 -4.34 -20.40 3.31
CA LEU A 247 -4.37 -21.68 4.04
C LEU A 247 -5.79 -22.24 4.11
N GLN A 248 -6.77 -21.37 4.35
CA GLN A 248 -8.18 -21.71 4.52
C GLN A 248 -9.06 -20.46 4.32
N VAL A 249 -10.26 -20.65 3.74
CA VAL A 249 -11.35 -19.65 3.67
C VAL A 249 -12.32 -19.84 4.83
#